data_AF-A0A5E4KWK4-F1
#
_entry.id   AF-A0A5E4KWK4-F1
#
_cell.length_a   1.000
_cell.length_b   1.000
_cell.length_c   1.000
_cell.angle_alpha   90.00
_cell.angle_beta   90.00
_cell.angle_gamma   90.00
#
_symmetry.space_group_name_H-M   'P 1'
#
loop_
_entity.id
_entity.type
_entity.pdbx_description
1 polymer ?
#
loop_
_entity_poly.entity_id
_entity_poly.type
_entity_poly.pdbx_seq_one_letter_code
_entity_poly.pdbx_strand_id
1 'polypeptide(L)'
;MAETAEQFAAKHTRREIEEMAEKLGISTVGISKLKMAQAVTEARKKAPAVAKSRAKEAKAQAKPVRAIGKHGVFAMQADMARKAADMESFASELLTSAMDMQKAGIMEMQKGINAQIKENEKGAAKMESGVKELHQGIAQMQDDIKKKGMEIQRGVQEMHRGVAEIRKGIQEMGNSFVEFQNNIMMDYIKDFYYG
;
A
#
# COMPACT_ATOMS: atom_id res chain seq x y z
N MET A 1 -36.94 3.37 15.41
CA MET A 1 -36.13 2.22 14.95
C MET A 1 -34.67 2.65 14.96
N ALA A 2 -33.75 1.87 15.53
CA ALA A 2 -32.35 2.25 15.59
C ALA A 2 -31.73 2.12 14.20
N GLU A 3 -31.26 3.23 13.63
CA GLU A 3 -30.50 3.23 12.38
C GLU A 3 -29.24 2.36 12.55
N THR A 4 -29.02 1.42 11.63
CA THR A 4 -27.84 0.56 11.68
C THR A 4 -26.61 1.35 11.24
N ALA A 5 -25.43 0.97 11.74
CA ALA A 5 -24.19 1.66 11.38
C ALA A 5 -23.92 1.63 9.86
N GLU A 6 -24.43 0.61 9.16
CA GLU A 6 -24.37 0.49 7.70
C GLU A 6 -25.28 1.51 7.00
N GLN A 7 -26.51 1.70 7.48
CA GLN A 7 -27.43 2.72 6.95
C GLN A 7 -26.89 4.15 7.21
N PHE A 8 -26.29 4.36 8.38
CA PHE A 8 -25.65 5.62 8.73
C PHE A 8 -24.41 5.91 7.87
N ALA A 9 -23.56 4.90 7.63
CA ALA A 9 -22.40 5.01 6.75
C ALA A 9 -22.78 5.20 5.26
N ALA A 10 -23.96 4.76 4.84
CA ALA A 10 -24.46 4.94 3.48
C ALA A 10 -25.00 6.37 3.23
N LYS A 11 -25.63 6.99 4.24
CA LYS A 11 -26.23 8.33 4.12
C LYS A 11 -25.24 9.49 4.27
N HIS A 12 -24.14 9.26 5.00
CA HIS A 12 -23.18 10.32 5.30
C HIS A 12 -21.86 10.14 4.57
N THR A 13 -21.27 11.26 4.17
CA THR A 13 -19.90 11.26 3.63
C THR A 13 -18.90 10.97 4.75
N ARG A 14 -17.71 10.49 4.41
CA ARG A 14 -16.67 10.19 5.41
C ARG A 14 -16.35 11.41 6.27
N ARG A 15 -16.27 12.59 5.64
CA ARG A 15 -16.01 13.88 6.30
C ARG A 15 -17.10 14.27 7.30
N GLU A 16 -18.36 14.06 6.97
CA GLU A 16 -19.48 14.30 7.90
C GLU A 16 -19.42 13.37 9.12
N ILE A 17 -19.02 12.11 8.93
CA ILE A 17 -18.86 11.16 10.02
C ILE A 17 -17.66 11.56 10.90
N GLU A 18 -16.59 12.08 10.31
CA GLU A 18 -15.43 12.60 11.04
C GLU A 18 -15.80 13.83 11.89
N GLU A 19 -16.53 14.79 11.34
CA GLU A 19 -17.03 15.95 12.11
C GLU A 19 -17.98 15.54 13.25
N MET A 20 -18.81 14.52 13.03
CA MET A 20 -19.69 13.97 14.07
C MET A 20 -18.92 13.19 15.15
N ALA A 21 -17.84 12.50 14.77
CA ALA A 21 -16.95 11.79 15.69
C ALA A 21 -16.14 12.77 16.55
N GLU A 22 -15.62 13.85 15.97
CA GLU A 22 -14.92 14.92 16.69
C GLU A 22 -15.82 15.60 17.72
N LYS A 23 -17.07 15.91 17.36
CA LYS A 23 -18.07 16.46 18.30
C LYS A 23 -18.38 15.52 19.48
N LEU A 24 -18.13 14.23 19.31
CA LEU A 24 -18.32 13.20 20.34
C LEU A 24 -17.00 12.79 21.01
N GLY A 25 -15.87 13.45 20.68
CA GLY A 25 -14.55 13.16 21.24
C GLY A 25 -13.93 11.83 20.79
N ILE A 26 -14.38 11.29 19.66
CA ILE A 26 -13.92 10.00 19.10
C ILE A 26 -12.75 10.26 18.15
N SER A 27 -11.60 9.63 18.38
CA SER A 27 -10.47 9.71 17.45
C SER A 27 -10.78 8.98 16.14
N THR A 28 -10.57 9.65 15.01
CA THR A 28 -10.90 9.17 13.65
C THR A 28 -9.68 8.75 12.84
N VAL A 29 -8.46 8.99 13.36
CA VAL A 29 -7.21 8.78 12.63
C VAL A 29 -6.99 7.28 12.35
N GLY A 30 -6.90 6.93 11.06
CA GLY A 30 -6.61 5.56 10.61
C GLY A 30 -7.77 4.57 10.68
N ILE A 31 -8.99 5.01 11.02
CA ILE A 31 -10.16 4.13 11.17
C ILE A 31 -10.99 4.10 9.87
N SER A 32 -11.56 2.94 9.54
CA SER A 32 -12.44 2.80 8.37
C SER A 32 -13.80 3.50 8.58
N LYS A 33 -14.41 3.99 7.49
CA LYS A 33 -15.70 4.71 7.50
C LYS A 33 -16.79 3.98 8.30
N LEU A 34 -16.84 2.65 8.18
CA LEU A 34 -17.83 1.80 8.82
C LEU A 34 -17.61 1.69 10.34
N LYS A 35 -16.34 1.60 10.78
CA LYS A 35 -15.97 1.61 12.21
C LYS A 35 -16.21 2.97 12.85
N MET A 36 -16.00 4.06 12.12
CA MET A 36 -16.37 5.41 12.58
C MET A 36 -17.89 5.57 12.76
N ALA A 37 -18.68 5.07 11.80
CA ALA A 37 -20.14 5.05 11.89
C ALA A 37 -20.64 4.22 13.09
N GLN A 38 -20.01 3.08 13.39
CA GLN A 38 -20.31 2.27 14.57
C GLN A 38 -20.02 3.03 15.86
N ALA A 39 -18.85 3.64 15.98
CA ALA A 39 -18.46 4.39 17.18
C ALA A 39 -19.40 5.59 17.43
N VAL A 40 -19.77 6.34 16.39
CA VAL A 40 -20.69 7.48 16.47
C VAL A 40 -22.10 7.03 16.88
N THR A 41 -22.62 5.94 16.32
CA THR A 41 -23.96 5.43 16.65
C THR A 41 -24.02 4.83 18.06
N GLU A 42 -22.96 4.19 18.54
CA GLU A 42 -22.87 3.71 19.92
C GLU A 42 -22.75 4.85 20.94
N ALA A 43 -21.94 5.87 20.65
CA ALA A 43 -21.83 7.06 21.48
C ALA A 43 -23.17 7.80 21.61
N ARG A 44 -23.92 7.92 20.50
CA ARG A 44 -25.28 8.49 20.51
C ARG A 44 -26.27 7.67 21.34
N LYS A 45 -26.15 6.33 21.37
CA LYS A 45 -26.98 5.46 22.22
C LYS A 45 -26.64 5.59 23.71
N LYS A 46 -25.40 5.93 24.06
CA LYS A 46 -24.94 6.11 25.46
C LYS A 46 -25.22 7.50 26.04
N ALA A 47 -25.41 8.52 25.19
CA ALA A 47 -25.76 9.88 25.61
C ALA A 47 -26.98 10.02 26.57
N PRO A 48 -28.12 9.31 26.39
CA PRO A 48 -29.25 9.42 27.32
C PRO A 48 -29.01 8.76 28.70
N ALA A 49 -27.97 7.94 28.88
CA ALA A 49 -27.65 7.30 30.16
C ALA A 49 -26.82 8.23 31.08
N VAL A 50 -25.94 9.05 30.50
CA VAL A 50 -25.06 9.98 31.25
C VAL A 50 -25.82 11.21 31.74
N ALA A 51 -26.89 11.63 31.05
CA ALA A 51 -27.75 12.72 31.49
C ALA A 51 -28.61 12.36 32.73
N LYS A 52 -28.99 11.09 32.90
CA LYS A 52 -29.81 10.63 34.03
C LYS A 52 -29.01 10.35 35.30
N SER A 53 -27.72 10.00 35.22
CA SER A 53 -26.87 9.84 36.41
C SER A 53 -26.51 11.20 37.03
N ARG A 54 -26.22 12.21 36.21
CA ARG A 54 -25.86 13.56 36.68
C ARG A 54 -27.02 14.30 37.37
N ALA A 55 -28.27 14.00 37.01
CA ALA A 55 -29.47 14.59 37.64
C ALA A 55 -29.81 13.98 39.01
N LYS A 56 -29.34 12.75 39.32
CA LYS A 56 -29.54 12.12 40.63
C LYS A 56 -28.51 12.59 41.67
N GLU A 57 -27.29 12.92 41.26
CA GLU A 57 -26.28 13.47 42.17
C GLU A 57 -26.52 14.95 42.51
N ALA A 58 -27.08 15.73 41.57
CA ALA A 58 -27.39 17.15 41.82
C ALA A 58 -28.54 17.39 42.82
N LYS A 59 -29.42 16.39 43.06
CA LYS A 59 -30.53 16.50 44.02
C LYS A 59 -30.19 16.04 45.45
N ALA A 60 -29.01 15.48 45.68
CA ALA A 60 -28.55 15.09 47.01
C ALA A 60 -27.80 16.22 47.77
N GLN A 61 -27.39 17.29 47.08
CA GLN A 61 -26.62 18.42 47.65
C GLN A 61 -27.42 19.72 47.81
N ALA A 62 -28.73 19.62 48.10
CA ALA A 62 -29.54 20.78 48.46
C ALA A 62 -30.34 20.52 49.74
N LYS A 63 -29.65 20.58 50.88
CA LYS A 63 -30.27 20.93 52.17
C LYS A 63 -29.46 22.07 52.79
N PRO A 64 -30.08 23.24 53.07
CA PRO A 64 -29.38 24.34 53.68
C PRO A 64 -29.45 24.29 55.21
N VAL A 65 -28.50 25.02 55.82
CA VAL A 65 -28.40 25.48 57.21
C VAL A 65 -27.84 24.48 58.24
N ARG A 66 -26.60 24.79 58.63
CA ARG A 66 -25.81 24.20 59.71
C ARG A 66 -26.50 24.38 61.06
N ALA A 67 -26.68 23.29 61.79
CA ALA A 67 -26.82 23.34 63.25
C ALA A 67 -25.46 23.75 63.84
N ILE A 68 -25.40 24.95 64.43
CA ILE A 68 -24.27 25.36 65.27
C ILE A 68 -24.45 24.63 66.60
N GLY A 69 -23.78 23.49 66.74
CA GLY A 69 -23.80 22.71 67.96
C GLY A 69 -22.65 21.71 67.98
N LYS A 70 -21.60 22.02 68.75
CA LYS A 70 -20.53 21.13 69.23
C LYS A 70 -19.32 20.79 68.33
N HIS A 71 -18.96 21.62 67.35
CA HIS A 71 -17.65 21.50 66.66
C HIS A 71 -16.93 22.85 66.59
N GLY A 72 -15.90 23.04 67.42
CA GLY A 72 -15.06 24.23 67.41
C GLY A 72 -14.07 24.27 66.25
N VAL A 73 -13.34 25.38 66.11
CA VAL A 73 -12.34 25.63 65.05
C VAL A 73 -11.33 24.48 64.87
N PHE A 74 -10.96 23.79 65.96
CA PHE A 74 -10.05 22.64 65.93
C PHE A 74 -10.63 21.39 65.24
N ALA A 75 -11.94 21.13 65.34
CA ALA A 75 -12.57 20.00 64.63
C ALA A 75 -12.61 20.26 63.12
N MET A 76 -12.90 21.50 62.73
CA MET A 76 -12.85 21.94 61.34
C MET A 76 -11.42 21.88 60.77
N GLN A 77 -10.41 22.20 61.59
CA GLN A 77 -9.01 22.11 61.21
C GLN A 77 -8.56 20.64 61.02
N ALA A 78 -9.01 19.72 61.87
CA ALA A 78 -8.74 18.29 61.72
C ALA A 78 -9.39 17.69 60.47
N ASP A 79 -10.64 18.05 60.17
CA ASP A 79 -11.32 17.63 58.95
C ASP A 79 -10.67 18.20 57.68
N MET A 80 -10.19 19.44 57.75
CA MET A 80 -9.45 20.06 56.65
C MET A 80 -8.09 19.39 56.42
N ALA A 81 -7.38 19.02 57.48
CA ALA A 81 -6.12 18.29 57.41
C ALA A 81 -6.30 16.89 56.80
N ARG A 82 -7.38 16.17 57.17
CA ARG A 82 -7.72 14.87 56.55
C ARG A 82 -8.02 15.01 55.06
N LYS A 83 -8.84 15.99 54.69
CA LYS A 83 -9.14 16.26 53.26
C LYS A 83 -7.90 16.63 52.47
N ALA A 84 -6.96 17.38 53.06
CA ALA A 84 -5.70 17.71 52.41
C ALA A 84 -4.86 16.45 52.17
N ALA A 85 -4.76 15.56 53.16
CA ALA A 85 -4.05 14.29 53.03
C ALA A 85 -4.69 13.36 51.99
N ASP A 86 -6.03 13.26 51.96
CA ASP A 86 -6.77 12.49 50.95
C ASP A 86 -6.61 13.06 49.54
N MET A 87 -6.52 14.39 49.43
CA MET A 87 -6.28 15.06 48.14
C MET A 87 -4.85 14.84 47.65
N GLU A 88 -3.88 14.81 48.55
CA GLU A 88 -2.47 14.53 48.25
C GLU A 88 -2.27 13.07 47.81
N SER A 89 -2.89 12.11 48.50
CA SER A 89 -2.85 10.70 48.10
C SER A 89 -3.52 10.48 46.74
N PHE A 90 -4.70 11.08 46.51
CA PHE A 90 -5.37 11.03 45.22
C PHE A 90 -4.53 11.65 44.09
N ALA A 91 -3.88 12.80 44.34
CA ALA A 91 -2.99 13.42 43.36
C ALA A 91 -1.80 12.53 43.01
N SER A 92 -1.21 11.86 44.00
CA SER A 92 -0.11 10.90 43.79
C SER A 92 -0.54 9.66 43.01
N GLU A 93 -1.71 9.10 43.31
CA GLU A 93 -2.30 7.98 42.57
C GLU A 93 -2.61 8.38 41.12
N LEU A 94 -3.17 9.57 40.90
CA LEU A 94 -3.47 10.08 39.57
C LEU A 94 -2.19 10.28 38.74
N LEU A 95 -1.14 10.84 39.33
CA LEU A 95 0.16 11.00 38.67
C LEU A 95 0.77 9.65 38.31
N THR A 96 0.73 8.68 39.23
CA THR A 96 1.24 7.33 38.99
C THR A 96 0.47 6.64 37.86
N SER A 97 -0.86 6.70 37.90
CA SER A 97 -1.72 6.16 36.85
C SER A 97 -1.48 6.82 35.50
N ALA A 98 -1.32 8.15 35.47
CA ALA A 98 -0.99 8.89 34.25
C ALA A 98 0.36 8.48 33.67
N MET A 99 1.39 8.32 34.51
CA MET A 99 2.71 7.85 34.08
C MET A 99 2.65 6.41 33.54
N ASP A 100 1.88 5.53 34.16
CA ASP A 100 1.77 4.14 33.71
C ASP A 100 1.01 4.04 32.38
N MET A 101 -0.06 4.81 32.20
CA MET A 101 -0.74 4.94 30.91
C MET A 101 0.18 5.50 29.83
N GLN A 102 0.99 6.51 30.16
CA GLN A 102 1.97 7.09 29.23
C GLN A 102 3.04 6.05 28.84
N LYS A 103 3.59 5.32 29.81
CA LYS A 103 4.56 4.23 29.54
C LYS A 103 3.94 3.14 28.66
N ALA A 104 2.72 2.71 28.95
CA ALA A 104 2.01 1.73 28.14
C ALA A 104 1.80 2.21 26.70
N GLY A 105 1.37 3.46 26.52
CA GLY A 105 1.21 4.07 25.20
C GLY A 105 2.53 4.14 24.42
N ILE A 106 3.62 4.54 25.08
CA ILE A 106 4.96 4.56 24.47
C ILE A 106 5.41 3.15 24.06
N MET A 107 5.21 2.15 24.93
CA MET A 107 5.58 0.77 24.63
C MET A 107 4.80 0.21 23.42
N GLU A 108 3.50 0.45 23.34
CA GLU A 108 2.69 0.01 22.19
C GLU A 108 3.09 0.74 20.90
N MET A 109 3.35 2.05 20.98
CA MET A 109 3.89 2.80 19.84
C MET A 109 5.22 2.23 19.38
N GLN A 110 6.13 1.91 20.30
CA GLN A 110 7.44 1.36 19.98
C GLN A 110 7.34 -0.04 19.37
N LYS A 111 6.44 -0.89 19.86
CA LYS A 111 6.13 -2.19 19.22
C LYS A 111 5.60 -1.99 17.80
N GLY A 112 4.67 -1.06 17.60
CA GLY A 112 4.11 -0.73 16.29
C GLY A 112 5.17 -0.26 15.30
N ILE A 113 6.04 0.67 15.72
CA ILE A 113 7.18 1.15 14.92
C ILE A 113 8.11 -0.01 14.56
N ASN A 114 8.49 -0.84 15.52
CA ASN A 114 9.37 -1.98 15.27
C ASN A 114 8.76 -3.01 14.31
N ALA A 115 7.46 -3.26 14.40
CA ALA A 115 6.76 -4.13 13.46
C ALA A 115 6.74 -3.53 12.05
N GLN A 116 6.47 -2.22 11.93
CA GLN A 116 6.47 -1.52 10.64
C GLN A 116 7.86 -1.50 10.00
N ILE A 117 8.92 -1.29 10.79
CA ILE A 117 10.31 -1.34 10.30
C ILE A 117 10.59 -2.72 9.69
N LYS A 118 10.28 -3.80 10.41
CA LYS A 118 10.49 -5.17 9.90
C LYS A 118 9.70 -5.46 8.63
N GLU A 119 8.48 -4.95 8.52
CA GLU A 119 7.68 -5.14 7.31
C GLU A 119 8.23 -4.34 6.13
N ASN A 120 8.68 -3.11 6.38
CA ASN A 120 9.35 -2.28 5.38
C ASN A 120 10.67 -2.92 4.92
N GLU A 121 11.47 -3.50 5.82
CA GLU A 121 12.70 -4.22 5.48
C GLU A 121 12.42 -5.42 4.58
N LYS A 122 11.38 -6.21 4.87
CA LYS A 122 10.95 -7.30 3.98
C LYS A 122 10.48 -6.79 2.62
N GLY A 123 9.74 -5.68 2.60
CA GLY A 123 9.30 -5.03 1.37
C GLY A 123 10.48 -4.58 0.52
N ALA A 124 11.46 -3.93 1.14
CA ALA A 124 12.69 -3.49 0.48
C ALA A 124 13.50 -4.67 -0.07
N ALA A 125 13.67 -5.74 0.71
CA ALA A 125 14.37 -6.95 0.27
C ALA A 125 13.69 -7.63 -0.93
N LYS A 126 12.34 -7.70 -0.93
CA LYS A 126 11.57 -8.21 -2.08
C LYS A 126 11.76 -7.33 -3.31
N MET A 127 11.73 -6.01 -3.14
CA MET A 127 11.96 -5.07 -4.24
C MET A 127 13.38 -5.21 -4.80
N GLU A 128 14.38 -5.35 -3.94
CA GLU A 128 15.77 -5.59 -4.36
C GLU A 128 15.90 -6.89 -5.16
N SER A 129 15.28 -7.99 -4.71
CA SER A 129 15.26 -9.24 -5.47
C SER A 129 14.59 -9.07 -6.83
N GLY A 130 13.42 -8.42 -6.87
CA GLY A 130 12.71 -8.16 -8.13
C GLY A 130 13.54 -7.32 -9.11
N VAL A 131 14.27 -6.31 -8.62
CA VAL A 131 15.18 -5.51 -9.45
C VAL A 131 16.34 -6.35 -10.00
N LYS A 132 16.93 -7.24 -9.18
CA LYS A 132 17.99 -8.15 -9.63
C LYS A 132 17.50 -9.11 -10.72
N GLU A 133 16.32 -9.70 -10.53
CA GLU A 133 15.70 -10.59 -11.51
C GLU A 133 15.39 -9.85 -12.83
N LEU A 134 14.84 -8.64 -12.76
CA LEU A 134 14.62 -7.80 -13.94
C LEU A 134 15.93 -7.49 -14.66
N HIS A 135 16.98 -7.13 -13.93
CA HIS A 135 18.29 -6.85 -14.52
C HIS A 135 18.87 -8.07 -15.24
N GLN A 136 18.77 -9.25 -14.62
CA GLN A 136 19.20 -10.51 -15.24
C GLN A 136 18.38 -10.85 -16.49
N GLY A 137 17.05 -10.68 -16.44
CA GLY A 137 16.18 -10.89 -17.59
C GLY A 137 16.50 -9.95 -18.77
N ILE A 138 16.77 -8.67 -18.48
CA ILE A 138 17.18 -7.69 -19.50
C ILE A 138 18.53 -8.08 -20.12
N ALA A 139 19.51 -8.50 -19.31
CA ALA A 139 20.82 -8.92 -19.79
C ALA A 139 20.71 -10.15 -20.72
N GLN A 140 19.92 -11.16 -20.31
CA GLN A 140 19.64 -12.33 -21.14
C GLN A 140 18.98 -11.96 -22.47
N MET A 141 17.95 -11.11 -22.42
CA MET A 141 17.26 -10.65 -23.64
C MET A 141 18.21 -9.90 -24.57
N GLN A 142 19.10 -9.05 -24.02
CA GLN A 142 20.09 -8.33 -24.82
C GLN A 142 21.06 -9.28 -25.52
N ASP A 143 21.51 -10.33 -24.84
CA ASP A 143 22.40 -11.33 -25.42
C ASP A 143 21.70 -12.19 -26.48
N ASP A 144 20.44 -12.55 -26.26
CA ASP A 144 19.64 -13.28 -27.24
C ASP A 144 19.39 -12.45 -28.51
N ILE A 145 19.08 -11.15 -28.35
CA ILE A 145 18.93 -10.23 -29.48
C ILE A 145 20.24 -10.15 -30.28
N LYS A 146 21.39 -10.04 -29.61
CA LYS A 146 22.70 -10.02 -30.30
C LYS A 146 22.97 -11.32 -31.06
N LYS A 147 22.73 -12.48 -30.44
CA LYS A 147 22.92 -13.80 -31.06
C LYS A 147 22.04 -13.95 -32.30
N LYS A 148 20.74 -13.68 -32.17
CA LYS A 148 19.80 -13.74 -33.29
C LYS A 148 20.16 -12.74 -34.39
N GLY A 149 20.61 -11.55 -34.03
CA GLY A 149 21.11 -10.56 -34.99
C GLY A 149 22.28 -11.10 -35.81
N MET A 150 23.25 -11.76 -35.18
CA MET A 150 24.37 -12.40 -35.88
C MET A 150 23.94 -13.57 -36.76
N GLU A 151 22.99 -14.38 -36.31
CA GLU A 151 22.43 -15.49 -37.09
C GLU A 151 21.72 -14.98 -38.35
N ILE A 152 20.89 -13.94 -38.21
CA ILE A 152 20.23 -13.28 -39.35
C ILE A 152 21.27 -12.73 -40.31
N GLN A 153 22.29 -12.02 -39.82
CA GLN A 153 23.35 -11.49 -40.66
C GLN A 153 24.08 -12.60 -41.44
N ARG A 154 24.37 -13.74 -40.80
CA ARG A 154 24.98 -14.90 -41.46
C ARG A 154 24.05 -15.47 -42.53
N GLY A 155 22.77 -15.69 -42.22
CA GLY A 155 21.79 -16.20 -43.17
C GLY A 155 21.64 -15.29 -44.39
N VAL A 156 21.67 -13.96 -44.20
CA VAL A 156 21.66 -12.98 -45.31
C VAL A 156 22.92 -13.09 -46.17
N GLN A 157 24.10 -13.27 -45.56
CA GLN A 157 25.34 -13.48 -46.32
C GLN A 157 25.33 -14.78 -47.13
N GLU A 158 24.83 -15.86 -46.55
CA GLU A 158 24.66 -17.15 -47.24
C GLU A 158 23.68 -17.03 -48.41
N MET A 159 22.54 -16.36 -48.20
CA MET A 159 21.58 -16.08 -49.26
C MET A 159 22.21 -15.26 -50.40
N HIS A 160 22.99 -14.22 -50.07
CA HIS A 160 23.71 -13.43 -51.08
C HIS A 160 24.68 -14.27 -51.90
N ARG A 161 25.42 -15.19 -51.26
CA ARG A 161 26.32 -16.12 -51.96
C ARG A 161 25.54 -17.06 -52.88
N GLY A 162 24.45 -17.66 -52.39
CA GLY A 162 23.59 -18.53 -53.19
C GLY A 162 23.01 -17.81 -54.42
N VAL A 163 22.56 -16.56 -54.26
CA VAL A 163 22.09 -15.74 -55.40
C VAL A 163 23.21 -15.47 -56.40
N ALA A 164 24.44 -15.20 -55.94
CA ALA A 164 25.58 -15.01 -56.82
C ALA A 164 25.93 -16.28 -57.61
N GLU A 165 25.88 -17.45 -56.97
CA GLU A 165 26.09 -18.75 -57.61
C GLU A 165 25.00 -19.06 -58.65
N ILE A 166 23.73 -18.84 -58.33
CA ILE A 166 22.62 -18.99 -59.27
C ILE A 166 22.82 -18.08 -60.49
N ARG A 167 23.17 -16.80 -60.26
CA ARG A 167 23.45 -15.85 -61.35
C ARG A 167 24.59 -16.33 -62.24
N LYS A 168 25.66 -16.85 -61.65
CA LYS A 168 26.78 -17.43 -62.40
C LYS A 168 26.34 -18.62 -63.24
N GLY A 169 25.59 -19.55 -62.67
CA GLY A 169 25.05 -20.71 -63.38
C GLY A 169 24.14 -20.32 -64.56
N ILE A 170 23.30 -19.30 -64.39
CA ILE A 170 22.46 -18.76 -65.48
C ILE A 170 23.34 -18.20 -66.61
N GLN A 171 24.41 -17.48 -66.29
CA GLN A 171 25.34 -16.97 -67.31
C GLN A 171 26.07 -18.08 -68.05
N GLU A 172 26.57 -19.09 -67.31
CA GLU A 172 27.23 -20.27 -67.89
C GLU A 172 26.27 -21.02 -68.84
N MET A 173 25.03 -21.26 -68.40
CA MET A 173 24.00 -21.90 -69.24
C MET A 173 23.68 -21.08 -70.50
N GLY A 174 23.58 -19.75 -70.37
CA GLY A 174 23.36 -18.85 -71.50
C GLY A 174 24.48 -18.93 -72.53
N ASN A 175 25.74 -18.95 -72.09
CA ASN A 175 26.90 -19.10 -72.96
C ASN A 175 26.89 -20.45 -73.69
N SER A 176 26.63 -21.55 -72.97
CA SER A 176 26.54 -22.89 -73.59
C SER A 176 25.43 -22.98 -74.63
N PHE A 177 24.30 -22.30 -74.44
CA PHE A 177 23.23 -22.26 -75.43
C PHE A 177 23.65 -21.53 -76.71
N VAL A 178 24.38 -20.40 -76.58
CA VAL A 178 24.93 -19.68 -77.73
C VAL A 178 25.95 -20.54 -78.49
N GLU A 179 26.84 -21.23 -77.78
CA GLU A 179 27.80 -22.16 -78.39
C GLU A 179 27.09 -23.29 -79.13
N PHE A 180 26.08 -23.90 -78.53
CA PHE A 180 25.26 -24.94 -79.16
C PHE A 180 24.58 -24.45 -80.44
N GLN A 181 23.96 -23.26 -80.41
CA GLN A 181 23.33 -22.66 -81.59
C GLN A 181 24.36 -22.39 -82.71
N ASN A 182 25.53 -21.87 -82.36
CA ASN A 182 26.60 -21.63 -83.32
C ASN A 182 27.10 -22.93 -83.96
N ASN A 183 27.27 -24.00 -83.18
CA ASN A 183 27.69 -25.29 -83.70
C ASN A 183 26.67 -25.89 -84.67
N ILE A 184 25.38 -25.87 -84.32
CA ILE A 184 24.32 -26.33 -85.24
C ILE A 184 24.33 -25.54 -86.55
N MET A 185 24.45 -24.20 -86.48
CA MET A 185 24.55 -23.38 -87.69
C MET A 185 25.75 -23.76 -88.54
N MET A 186 26.91 -23.96 -87.93
CA MET A 186 28.14 -24.32 -88.64
C MET A 186 28.05 -25.70 -89.30
N ASP A 187 27.48 -26.68 -88.61
CA ASP A 187 27.26 -28.02 -89.16
C ASP A 187 26.27 -27.96 -90.33
N TYR A 188 25.17 -27.21 -90.19
CA TYR A 188 24.20 -27.03 -91.26
C TYR A 188 24.80 -26.35 -92.50
N ILE A 189 25.63 -25.32 -92.30
CA ILE A 189 26.36 -24.66 -93.40
C ILE A 189 27.34 -25.64 -94.06
N LYS A 190 28.09 -26.42 -93.28
CA LYS A 190 29.02 -27.42 -93.84
C LYS A 190 28.29 -28.45 -94.69
N ASP A 191 27.23 -29.04 -94.16
CA ASP A 191 26.45 -30.06 -94.87
C ASP A 191 25.84 -29.50 -96.16
N PHE A 192 25.43 -28.23 -96.17
CA PHE A 192 24.86 -27.59 -97.36
C PHE A 192 25.89 -27.32 -98.47
N TYR A 193 27.13 -26.94 -98.12
CA TYR A 193 28.15 -26.56 -99.12
C TYR A 193 29.12 -27.68 -99.49
N TYR A 194 29.32 -28.67 -98.62
CA TYR A 194 30.34 -29.71 -98.79
C TYR A 194 29.80 -31.15 -98.70
N GLY A 195 28.49 -31.32 -98.48
CA GLY A 195 27.79 -32.61 -98.48
C GLY A 195 27.33 -33.06 -99.86
#